data_AF-A0A379TQT8-F1
#
_entry.id   AF-A0A379TQT8-F1
#
_cell.length_a   1.000
_cell.length_b   1.000
_cell.length_c   1.000
_cell.angle_alpha   90.00
_cell.angle_beta   90.00
_cell.angle_gamma   90.00
#
_symmetry.space_group_name_H-M   'P 1'
#
loop_
_entity.id
_entity.type
_entity.pdbx_description
1 polymer ?
#
loop_
_entity_poly.entity_id
_entity_poly.type
_entity_poly.pdbx_seq_one_letter_code
_entity_poly.pdbx_strand_id
1 'polypeptide(L)'
;MPFPDTLHLESDLATALAASRNILVVVPSHVFSDVLRQIKPLMRPDARLVWATKGLEAETGRLLQDVAREALGDQIPLAVISGPTFAKELAAGLPTAISLASTDETFADDLQQLLHCGKKFSRLYQCGFYRRAAGRRGEKRDCDWRGDV
;
A
#
# COMPACT_ATOMS: atom_id res chain seq x y z
N MET A 1 -7.34 15.67 -17.49
CA MET A 1 -7.36 16.33 -16.17
C MET A 1 -5.97 16.86 -15.92
N PRO A 2 -5.78 18.15 -15.64
CA PRO A 2 -4.48 18.68 -15.23
C PRO A 2 -4.12 18.14 -13.83
N PHE A 3 -2.83 17.92 -13.59
CA PHE A 3 -2.32 17.60 -12.26
C PHE A 3 -2.31 18.86 -11.38
N PRO A 4 -2.41 18.74 -10.04
CA PRO A 4 -2.31 19.89 -9.16
C PRO A 4 -0.90 20.48 -9.18
N ASP A 5 -0.79 21.80 -8.95
CA ASP A 5 0.50 22.52 -8.94
C ASP A 5 1.45 22.03 -7.83
N THR A 6 0.92 21.34 -6.83
CA THR A 6 1.68 20.71 -5.74
C THR A 6 2.30 19.37 -6.14
N LEU A 7 2.01 18.85 -7.34
CA LEU A 7 2.64 17.64 -7.86
C LEU A 7 3.94 17.99 -8.59
N HIS A 8 5.06 17.65 -7.96
CA HIS A 8 6.38 17.79 -8.56
C HIS A 8 6.80 16.45 -9.20
N LEU A 9 7.25 16.52 -10.45
CA LEU A 9 7.84 15.37 -11.14
C LEU A 9 9.32 15.28 -10.78
N GLU A 10 9.73 14.12 -10.27
CA GLU A 10 11.12 13.83 -9.94
C GLU A 10 11.55 12.55 -10.67
N SER A 11 12.74 12.58 -11.26
CA SER A 11 13.31 11.48 -12.05
C SER A 11 14.38 10.71 -11.28
N ASP A 12 15.00 11.34 -10.28
CA ASP A 12 15.97 10.69 -9.40
C ASP A 12 15.29 10.05 -8.18
N LEU A 13 15.46 8.74 -8.06
CA LEU A 13 14.85 7.94 -7.01
C LEU A 13 15.39 8.32 -5.62
N ALA A 14 16.68 8.64 -5.51
CA ALA A 14 17.28 9.01 -4.24
C ALA A 14 16.72 10.33 -3.71
N THR A 15 16.60 11.34 -4.58
CA THR A 15 15.99 12.63 -4.26
C THR A 15 14.53 12.48 -3.84
N ALA A 16 13.75 11.68 -4.58
CA ALA A 16 12.34 11.44 -4.25
C ALA A 16 12.16 10.76 -2.87
N LEU A 17 12.99 9.76 -2.55
CA LEU A 17 12.92 9.03 -1.28
C LEU A 17 13.43 9.86 -0.09
N ALA A 18 14.37 10.77 -0.30
CA ALA A 18 14.85 11.66 0.74
C ALA A 18 13.79 12.71 1.15
N ALA A 19 12.93 13.12 0.21
CA ALA A 19 11.94 14.18 0.39
C ALA A 19 10.75 13.79 1.29
N SER A 20 10.44 12.50 1.42
CA SER A 20 9.27 12.04 2.17
C SER A 20 9.57 10.77 2.97
N ARG A 21 9.05 10.71 4.19
CA ARG A 21 9.04 9.46 4.98
C ARG A 21 7.97 8.47 4.50
N ASN A 22 6.88 8.96 3.88
CA ASN A 22 5.79 8.11 3.40
C ASN A 22 6.01 7.81 1.91
N ILE A 23 6.17 6.53 1.57
CA ILE A 23 6.48 6.09 0.21
C ILE A 23 5.30 5.27 -0.32
N LEU A 24 4.63 5.78 -1.36
CA LEU A 24 3.54 5.10 -2.06
C LEU A 24 4.06 4.48 -3.36
N VAL A 25 4.09 3.14 -3.41
CA VAL A 25 4.50 2.38 -4.59
C VAL A 25 3.28 1.93 -5.39
N VAL A 26 3.19 2.40 -6.64
CA VAL A 26 2.10 2.08 -7.58
C VAL A 26 2.70 1.67 -8.93
N VAL A 27 3.49 0.60 -8.90
CA VAL A 27 4.14 0.02 -10.09
C VAL A 27 3.45 -1.29 -10.47
N PRO A 28 3.56 -1.76 -11.73
CA PRO A 28 3.09 -3.09 -12.10
C PRO A 28 3.65 -4.19 -11.18
N SER A 29 2.87 -5.25 -10.91
CA SER A 29 3.25 -6.29 -9.93
C SER A 29 4.56 -7.01 -10.27
N HIS A 30 4.88 -7.17 -11.56
CA HIS A 30 6.10 -7.85 -12.01
C HIS A 30 7.39 -7.07 -11.70
N VAL A 31 7.34 -5.73 -11.63
CA VAL A 31 8.51 -4.90 -11.28
C VAL A 31 8.56 -4.53 -9.79
N PHE A 32 7.56 -4.93 -9.00
CA PHE A 32 7.43 -4.50 -7.61
C PHE A 32 8.63 -4.92 -6.77
N SER A 33 9.06 -6.18 -6.87
CA SER A 33 10.21 -6.73 -6.13
C SER A 33 11.50 -5.97 -6.46
N ASP A 34 11.74 -5.69 -7.75
CA ASP A 34 12.93 -4.98 -8.22
C ASP A 34 12.97 -3.54 -7.71
N VAL A 35 11.83 -2.84 -7.74
CA VAL A 35 11.71 -1.49 -7.18
C VAL A 35 12.01 -1.51 -5.68
N LEU A 36 11.46 -2.46 -4.92
CA LEU A 36 11.73 -2.55 -3.48
C LEU A 36 13.22 -2.77 -3.17
N ARG A 37 13.92 -3.57 -3.97
CA ARG A 37 15.38 -3.78 -3.83
C ARG A 37 16.16 -2.51 -4.13
N GLN A 38 15.75 -1.73 -5.12
CA GLN A 38 16.40 -0.47 -5.50
C GLN A 38 16.18 0.64 -4.46
N ILE A 39 14.97 0.77 -3.90
CA ILE A 39 14.68 1.83 -2.92
C ILE A 39 15.32 1.54 -1.57
N LYS A 40 15.44 0.26 -1.15
CA LYS A 40 15.92 -0.13 0.19
C LYS A 40 17.17 0.63 0.67
N PRO A 41 18.29 0.69 -0.08
CA PRO A 41 19.49 1.40 0.38
C PRO A 41 19.35 2.94 0.41
N LEU A 42 18.33 3.48 -0.26
CA LEU A 42 18.08 4.91 -0.39
C LEU A 42 17.00 5.41 0.60
N MET A 43 16.33 4.48 1.29
CA MET A 43 15.26 4.80 2.22
C MET A 43 15.80 5.49 3.47
N ARG A 44 15.02 6.45 3.95
CA ARG A 44 15.25 7.10 5.25
C ARG A 44 15.08 6.09 6.38
N PRO A 45 15.74 6.27 7.53
CA PRO A 45 15.56 5.42 8.70
C PRO A 45 14.12 5.41 9.25
N ASP A 46 13.37 6.50 9.03
CA ASP A 46 11.99 6.69 9.47
C ASP A 46 10.95 6.40 8.37
N ALA A 47 11.38 5.78 7.27
CA ALA A 47 10.54 5.52 6.12
C ALA A 47 9.41 4.51 6.43
N ARG A 48 8.27 4.71 5.76
CA ARG A 48 7.08 3.86 5.82
C ARG A 48 6.61 3.57 4.40
N LEU A 49 6.27 2.32 4.12
CA LEU A 49 5.91 1.88 2.76
C LEU A 49 4.43 1.56 2.67
N VAL A 50 3.75 2.13 1.68
CA VAL A 50 2.40 1.74 1.27
C VAL A 50 2.37 1.39 -0.22
N TRP A 51 1.57 0.42 -0.63
CA TRP A 51 1.35 0.13 -2.05
C TRP A 51 -0.13 0.04 -2.42
N ALA A 52 -0.44 0.42 -3.65
CA ALA A 52 -1.77 0.28 -4.25
C ALA A 52 -1.77 -0.63 -5.49
N THR A 53 -0.69 -1.39 -5.70
CA THR A 53 -0.58 -2.36 -6.78
C THR A 53 -1.52 -3.53 -6.52
N LYS A 54 -2.47 -3.76 -7.43
CA LYS A 54 -3.34 -4.94 -7.44
C LYS A 54 -2.57 -6.13 -7.99
N GLY A 55 -2.76 -7.30 -7.38
CA GLY A 55 -2.27 -8.58 -7.90
C GLY A 55 -1.37 -9.35 -6.93
N LEU A 56 -0.98 -10.55 -7.36
CA LEU A 56 0.05 -11.36 -6.75
C LEU A 56 1.37 -11.13 -7.49
N GLU A 57 2.50 -11.49 -6.89
CA GLU A 57 3.76 -11.53 -7.62
C GLU A 57 3.62 -12.48 -8.81
N ALA A 58 3.86 -11.96 -10.03
CA ALA A 58 3.51 -12.63 -11.28
C ALA A 58 4.23 -13.97 -11.48
N GLU A 59 5.44 -14.11 -10.92
CA GLU A 59 6.26 -15.31 -11.11
C GLU A 59 6.03 -16.39 -10.04
N THR A 60 5.60 -16.02 -8.83
CA THR A 60 5.58 -16.93 -7.68
C THR A 60 4.19 -17.15 -7.09
N GLY A 61 3.20 -16.33 -7.47
CA GLY A 61 1.87 -16.32 -6.86
C GLY A 61 1.87 -15.87 -5.39
N ARG A 62 2.97 -15.29 -4.90
CA ARG A 62 3.09 -14.85 -3.51
C ARG A 62 2.33 -13.55 -3.25
N LEU A 63 1.90 -13.39 -2.01
CA LEU A 63 1.30 -12.15 -1.53
C LEU A 63 2.38 -11.06 -1.55
N LEU A 64 2.08 -9.89 -2.13
CA LEU A 64 3.03 -8.77 -2.23
C LEU A 64 3.59 -8.33 -0.87
N GLN A 65 2.85 -8.58 0.19
CA GLN A 65 3.30 -8.38 1.57
C GLN A 65 4.52 -9.25 1.96
N ASP A 66 4.59 -10.49 1.49
CA ASP A 66 5.70 -11.40 1.77
C ASP A 66 6.94 -10.92 1.00
N VAL A 67 6.75 -10.49 -0.25
CA VAL A 67 7.80 -9.88 -1.08
C VAL A 67 8.33 -8.60 -0.42
N ALA A 68 7.44 -7.75 0.09
CA ALA A 68 7.83 -6.52 0.76
C ALA A 68 8.61 -6.78 2.05
N ARG A 69 8.18 -7.75 2.87
CA ARG A 69 8.91 -8.16 4.08
C ARG A 69 10.26 -8.76 3.76
N GLU A 70 10.39 -9.56 2.71
CA GLU A 70 11.69 -10.12 2.32
C GLU A 70 12.64 -9.05 1.78
N ALA A 71 12.13 -8.12 0.98
CA ALA A 71 12.93 -7.04 0.44
C ALA A 71 13.37 -6.08 1.54
N LEU A 72 12.46 -5.62 2.39
CA LEU A 72 12.68 -4.51 3.32
C LEU A 72 12.95 -4.93 4.77
N GLY A 73 12.56 -6.14 5.16
CA GLY A 73 12.59 -6.62 6.54
C GLY A 73 11.33 -6.25 7.33
N ASP A 74 11.28 -6.67 8.59
CA ASP A 74 10.12 -6.48 9.48
C ASP A 74 10.13 -5.15 10.26
N GLN A 75 11.18 -4.34 10.11
CA GLN A 75 11.35 -3.09 10.85
C GLN A 75 10.60 -1.91 10.22
N ILE A 76 10.29 -1.99 8.93
CA ILE A 76 9.65 -0.91 8.19
C ILE A 76 8.13 -1.09 8.27
N PRO A 77 7.36 -0.07 8.69
CA PRO A 77 5.90 -0.12 8.64
C PRO A 77 5.40 -0.32 7.21
N LEU A 78 4.57 -1.34 7.01
CA LEU A 78 4.02 -1.72 5.72
C LEU A 78 2.50 -1.52 5.71
N ALA A 79 1.97 -0.96 4.62
CA ALA A 79 0.54 -0.87 4.39
C ALA A 79 0.17 -1.20 2.94
N VAL A 80 -1.05 -1.69 2.74
CA VAL A 80 -1.64 -1.95 1.43
C VAL A 80 -2.97 -1.22 1.33
N ILE A 81 -3.17 -0.58 0.19
CA ILE A 81 -4.41 0.06 -0.20
C ILE A 81 -5.04 -0.77 -1.31
N SER A 82 -6.27 -1.21 -1.11
CA SER A 82 -7.03 -1.98 -2.09
C SER A 82 -8.46 -1.48 -2.15
N GLY A 83 -9.03 -1.35 -3.34
CA GLY A 83 -10.43 -0.99 -3.51
C GLY A 83 -10.89 -1.14 -4.97
N PRO A 84 -12.21 -1.08 -5.22
CA PRO A 84 -12.78 -1.00 -6.56
C PRO A 84 -12.45 0.36 -7.18
N THR A 85 -11.19 0.56 -7.52
CA THR A 85 -10.69 1.83 -8.06
C THR A 85 -10.68 1.77 -9.57
N PHE A 86 -11.75 2.25 -10.22
CA PHE A 86 -11.58 2.88 -11.52
C PHE A 86 -10.90 4.22 -11.22
N ALA A 87 -9.62 4.37 -11.58
CA ALA A 87 -8.88 5.63 -11.37
C ALA A 87 -9.62 6.87 -11.91
N LYS A 88 -10.48 6.66 -12.91
CA LYS A 88 -11.40 7.64 -13.47
C LYS A 88 -12.50 8.10 -12.50
N GLU A 89 -13.07 7.19 -11.70
CA GLU A 89 -14.14 7.51 -10.74
C GLU A 89 -13.61 8.28 -9.54
N LEU A 90 -12.41 7.90 -9.06
CA LEU A 90 -11.69 8.65 -8.03
C LEU A 90 -11.31 10.05 -8.52
N ALA A 91 -10.78 10.15 -9.74
CA ALA A 91 -10.48 11.44 -10.37
C ALA A 91 -11.76 12.28 -10.59
N ALA A 92 -12.91 11.65 -10.82
CA ALA A 92 -14.20 12.31 -10.97
C ALA A 92 -14.87 12.69 -9.63
N GLY A 93 -14.27 12.35 -8.48
CA GLY A 93 -14.81 12.68 -7.16
C GLY A 93 -16.05 11.87 -6.76
N LEU A 94 -16.21 10.66 -7.33
CA LEU A 94 -17.30 9.76 -6.97
C LEU A 94 -17.01 9.04 -5.64
N PRO A 95 -18.04 8.69 -4.84
CA PRO A 95 -17.87 7.93 -3.61
C PRO A 95 -17.21 6.59 -3.92
N THR A 96 -16.01 6.36 -3.37
CA THR A 96 -15.25 5.13 -3.58
C THR A 96 -14.85 4.55 -2.23
N ALA A 97 -15.17 3.28 -2.00
CA ALA A 97 -14.70 2.57 -0.83
C ALA A 97 -13.25 2.14 -1.05
N ILE A 98 -12.38 2.38 -0.08
CA ILE A 98 -10.99 1.96 -0.12
C ILE A 98 -10.72 1.16 1.15
N SER A 99 -10.16 -0.03 1.02
CA SER A 99 -9.69 -0.85 2.13
C SER A 99 -8.20 -0.57 2.36
N LEU A 100 -7.84 -0.37 3.62
CA LEU A 100 -6.47 -0.16 4.05
C LEU A 100 -6.11 -1.27 5.04
N ALA A 101 -4.97 -1.91 4.84
CA ALA A 101 -4.41 -2.82 5.84
C ALA A 101 -2.97 -2.39 6.14
N SER A 102 -2.62 -2.28 7.42
CA SER A 102 -1.29 -1.84 7.85
C SER A 102 -0.75 -2.77 8.93
N THR A 103 0.57 -2.88 9.02
CA THR A 103 1.26 -3.56 10.12
C THR A 103 1.40 -2.68 11.36
N ASP A 104 1.16 -1.38 11.21
CA ASP A 104 1.27 -0.36 12.26
C ASP A 104 0.01 0.50 12.29
N GLU A 105 -0.60 0.64 13.47
CA GLU A 105 -1.88 1.35 13.64
C GLU A 105 -1.73 2.86 13.43
N THR A 106 -0.66 3.47 13.96
CA THR A 106 -0.38 4.89 13.76
C THR A 106 -0.18 5.23 12.29
N PHE A 107 0.50 4.36 11.53
CA PHE A 107 0.64 4.51 10.09
C PHE A 107 -0.69 4.38 9.36
N ALA A 108 -1.57 3.48 9.81
CA ALA A 108 -2.92 3.36 9.25
C ALA A 108 -3.71 4.66 9.45
N ASP A 109 -3.68 5.24 10.65
CA ASP A 109 -4.37 6.48 10.98
C ASP A 109 -3.82 7.69 10.20
N ASP A 110 -2.49 7.78 10.07
CA ASP A 110 -1.82 8.82 9.27
C ASP A 110 -2.25 8.71 7.79
N LEU A 111 -2.25 7.50 7.23
CA LEU A 111 -2.70 7.27 5.85
C LEU A 111 -4.18 7.59 5.68
N GLN A 112 -5.01 7.27 6.68
CA GLN A 112 -6.42 7.61 6.65
C GLN A 112 -6.61 9.12 6.55
N GLN A 113 -5.92 9.90 7.38
CA GLN A 113 -5.99 11.36 7.33
C GLN A 113 -5.46 11.94 6.02
N LEU A 114 -4.37 11.38 5.47
CA LEU A 114 -3.79 11.84 4.20
C LEU A 114 -4.69 11.56 2.98
N LEU A 115 -5.37 10.41 2.98
CA LEU A 115 -6.24 10.01 1.87
C LEU A 115 -7.67 10.54 2.03
N HIS A 116 -8.05 10.98 3.23
CA HIS A 116 -9.35 11.58 3.48
C HIS A 116 -9.40 13.01 2.94
N CYS A 117 -9.76 13.15 1.68
CA CYS A 117 -10.03 14.46 1.11
C CYS A 117 -11.34 14.99 1.69
N GLY A 118 -11.31 16.12 2.40
CA GLY A 118 -12.46 16.75 3.10
C GLY A 118 -13.66 17.13 2.22
N LYS A 119 -13.66 16.75 0.94
CA LYS A 119 -14.80 16.83 0.04
C LYS A 119 -15.14 15.43 -0.48
N LYS A 120 -15.97 14.73 0.31
CA LYS A 120 -16.82 13.57 -0.05
C LYS A 120 -16.15 12.18 -0.12
N PHE A 121 -16.35 11.45 0.98
CA PHE A 121 -16.69 10.02 1.05
C PHE A 121 -15.74 9.00 0.40
N SER A 122 -14.51 8.92 0.92
CA SER A 122 -13.76 7.66 0.94
C SER A 122 -13.98 6.96 2.28
N ARG A 123 -14.77 5.87 2.29
CA ARG A 123 -14.93 5.04 3.50
C ARG A 123 -13.73 4.10 3.58
N LEU A 124 -12.89 4.32 4.58
CA LEU A 124 -11.69 3.52 4.81
C LEU A 124 -12.02 2.37 5.75
N TYR A 125 -11.80 1.15 5.28
CA TYR A 125 -11.94 -0.05 6.09
C TYR A 125 -10.56 -0.52 6.50
N GLN A 126 -10.27 -0.46 7.80
CA GLN A 126 -9.04 -1.00 8.36
C GLN A 126 -9.21 -2.51 8.54
N CYS A 127 -8.38 -3.30 7.86
CA CYS A 127 -8.31 -4.74 8.06
C CYS A 127 -6.94 -5.13 8.60
N GLY A 128 -6.90 -6.09 9.53
CA GLY A 128 -5.66 -6.55 10.13
C GLY A 128 -4.74 -7.22 9.11
N PHE A 129 -3.45 -6.96 9.20
CA PHE A 129 -2.44 -7.57 8.33
C PHE A 129 -2.30 -9.07 8.67
N TYR A 130 -2.56 -9.97 7.72
CA TYR A 130 -2.50 -11.41 7.98
C TYR A 130 -1.05 -11.87 8.21
N ARG A 131 -0.69 -12.24 9.46
CA ARG A 131 0.55 -12.97 9.73
C ARG A 131 0.34 -14.44 9.38
N ARG A 132 1.10 -14.96 8.42
CA ARG A 132 1.20 -16.42 8.25
C ARG A 132 1.91 -16.97 9.49
N ALA A 133 1.15 -17.56 10.42
CA ALA A 133 1.73 -18.24 11.57
C ALA A 133 2.61 -19.40 11.09
N ALA A 134 3.88 -19.40 11.50
CA ALA A 134 4.76 -20.54 11.29
C ALA A 134 4.21 -21.73 12.11
N GLY A 135 3.69 -22.74 11.40
CA GLY A 135 3.54 -24.11 11.89
C GLY A 135 2.69 -24.30 13.15
N ARG A 136 1.36 -24.36 13.01
CA ARG A 136 0.53 -25.36 13.72
C ARG A 136 -0.80 -25.55 13.01
N ARG A 137 -1.12 -26.80 12.73
CA ARG A 137 -2.30 -27.26 11.99
C ARG A 137 -3.53 -27.09 12.89
N GLY A 138 -4.48 -26.24 12.48
CA GLY A 138 -5.85 -26.18 13.03
C GLY A 138 -6.18 -24.91 13.83
N GLU A 139 -6.74 -23.91 13.15
CA GLU A 139 -7.91 -23.12 13.57
C GLU A 139 -8.24 -22.15 12.41
N LYS A 140 -9.18 -22.56 11.56
CA LYS A 140 -9.61 -21.79 10.37
C LYS A 140 -10.65 -20.77 10.82
N ARG A 141 -10.21 -19.57 11.24
CA ARG A 141 -11.11 -18.41 11.25
C ARG A 141 -11.14 -17.84 9.83
N ASP A 142 -12.14 -18.29 9.08
CA ASP A 142 -12.54 -17.73 7.79
C ASP A 142 -12.88 -16.24 8.01
N CYS A 143 -12.04 -15.35 7.49
CA CYS A 143 -12.52 -14.06 7.03
C CYS A 143 -12.94 -14.29 5.58
N ASP A 144 -14.25 -14.47 5.38
CA ASP A 144 -14.87 -14.61 4.07
C ASP A 144 -14.62 -13.32 3.27
N TRP A 145 -13.92 -13.47 2.15
CA TRP A 145 -13.65 -12.40 1.18
C TRP A 145 -14.72 -12.37 0.07
N ARG A 146 -15.83 -13.12 0.21
CA ARG A 146 -16.97 -12.99 -0.68
C ARG A 146 -17.81 -11.81 -0.24
N GLY A 147 -17.93 -10.85 -1.15
CA GLY A 147 -18.48 -9.54 -0.88
C GLY A 147 -19.94 -9.56 -0.44
N ASP A 148 -20.24 -8.60 0.42
CA ASP A 148 -21.58 -8.06 0.58
C ASP A 148 -21.57 -6.65 -0.01
N VAL A 149 -22.31 -6.53 -1.12
CA VAL A 149 -22.76 -5.29 -1.76
C VAL A 149 -24.04 -4.85 -1.06
#